data_AF-A0A5C3Q2M2-F1
#
_entry.id   AF-A0A5C3Q2M2-F1
#
_cell.length_a   1.000
_cell.length_b   1.000
_cell.length_c   1.000
_cell.angle_alpha   90.00
_cell.angle_beta   90.00
_cell.angle_gamma   90.00
#
_symmetry.space_group_name_H-M   'P 1'
#
loop_
_entity.id
_entity.type
_entity.pdbx_description
1 polymer ?
#
loop_
_entity_poly.entity_id
_entity_poly.type
_entity_poly.pdbx_seq_one_letter_code
_entity_poly.pdbx_strand_id
1 'polypeptide(L)'
;MSEIVNVVVAVAVIVFIFKWATSSSTPSNDPDNVAARALGFRPKKITDDEVDTITAMFPDIPRPNIHYDLIRTGNVERTSNKILERGFLDAPPPAYFTAYPSQPSAPLPVRLATASGSSKAKSQETLISRYHLQTRLSSDGSSSSPSPSTEINSGTSPAAADNHPEMLPGGKAKWEDSAEKREASLRERKAQMVLAARKRFEAQQAQAKA
;
A
#
# COMPACT_ATOMS: atom_id res chain seq x y z
N MET A 1 -0.61 2.11 -64.38
CA MET A 1 -0.98 2.95 -63.21
C MET A 1 -1.59 2.13 -62.09
N SER A 2 -2.66 1.36 -62.34
CA SER A 2 -3.37 0.51 -61.36
C SER A 2 -2.46 -0.33 -60.44
N GLU A 3 -1.45 -1.01 -60.99
CA GLU A 3 -0.52 -1.84 -60.21
C GLU A 3 0.25 -1.04 -59.14
N ILE A 4 0.69 0.18 -59.47
CA ILE A 4 1.40 1.07 -58.54
C ILE A 4 0.49 1.45 -57.37
N VAL A 5 -0.79 1.73 -57.65
CA VAL A 5 -1.79 2.00 -56.60
C VAL A 5 -1.96 0.78 -55.69
N ASN A 6 -2.06 -0.42 -56.27
CA ASN A 6 -2.22 -1.65 -55.49
C ASN A 6 -1.00 -1.96 -54.62
N VAL A 7 0.21 -1.73 -55.11
CA VAL A 7 1.47 -1.87 -54.34
C VAL A 7 1.53 -0.85 -53.20
N VAL A 8 1.18 0.42 -53.45
CA VAL A 8 1.16 1.45 -52.40
C VAL A 8 0.12 1.12 -51.31
N VAL A 9 -1.07 0.64 -51.69
CA VAL A 9 -2.09 0.19 -50.72
C VAL A 9 -1.61 -1.02 -49.93
N ALA A 10 -0.98 -2.01 -50.57
CA ALA A 10 -0.42 -3.18 -49.88
C ALA A 10 0.67 -2.78 -48.87
N VAL A 11 1.59 -1.90 -49.26
CA VAL A 11 2.64 -1.38 -48.36
C VAL A 11 2.02 -0.57 -47.22
N ALA A 12 1.00 0.26 -47.47
CA ALA A 12 0.30 1.00 -46.43
C ALA A 12 -0.40 0.08 -45.42
N VAL A 13 -1.06 -0.98 -45.89
CA VAL A 13 -1.69 -2.01 -45.03
C VAL A 13 -0.64 -2.78 -44.23
N ILE A 14 0.48 -3.18 -44.83
CA ILE A 14 1.59 -3.84 -44.13
C ILE A 14 2.17 -2.91 -43.05
N VAL A 15 2.43 -1.64 -43.37
CA VAL A 15 2.92 -0.64 -42.40
C VAL A 15 1.89 -0.39 -41.30
N PHE A 16 0.59 -0.41 -41.59
CA PHE A 16 -0.47 -0.26 -40.58
C PHE A 16 -0.55 -1.48 -39.65
N ILE A 17 -0.52 -2.70 -40.20
CA ILE A 17 -0.49 -3.94 -39.41
C ILE A 17 0.78 -4.02 -38.57
N PHE A 18 1.94 -3.67 -39.12
CA PHE A 18 3.21 -3.66 -38.40
C PHE A 18 3.20 -2.59 -37.30
N LYS A 19 2.72 -1.37 -37.61
CA LYS A 19 2.51 -0.30 -36.60
C LYS A 19 1.61 -0.80 -35.47
N TRP A 20 0.47 -1.42 -35.77
CA TRP A 20 -0.47 -1.93 -34.78
C TRP A 20 0.12 -3.07 -33.94
N ALA A 21 0.85 -3.99 -34.58
CA ALA A 21 1.53 -5.09 -33.90
C ALA A 21 2.66 -4.62 -32.97
N THR A 22 3.55 -3.72 -33.42
CA THR A 22 4.66 -3.22 -32.57
C THR A 22 4.26 -2.08 -31.64
N SER A 23 3.17 -1.35 -31.92
CA SER A 23 2.59 -0.34 -31.03
C SER A 23 1.40 -0.88 -30.22
N SER A 24 1.36 -2.19 -30.01
CA SER A 24 0.55 -2.86 -28.97
C SER A 24 1.04 -2.56 -27.54
N SER A 25 1.69 -1.40 -27.35
CA SER A 25 1.81 -0.78 -26.04
C SER A 25 0.42 -0.44 -25.54
N THR A 26 -0.11 -1.28 -24.65
CA THR A 26 -1.30 -0.99 -23.87
C THR A 26 -1.21 0.44 -23.33
N PRO A 27 -2.27 1.25 -23.37
CA PRO A 27 -2.32 2.51 -22.64
C PRO A 27 -2.48 2.20 -21.13
N SER A 28 -1.44 1.60 -20.55
CA SER A 28 -1.35 1.33 -19.13
C SER A 28 -1.44 2.66 -18.40
N ASN A 29 -2.53 2.83 -17.65
CA ASN A 29 -2.81 4.05 -16.90
C ASN A 29 -1.98 4.09 -15.60
N ASP A 30 -0.69 3.75 -15.73
CA ASP A 30 0.30 3.76 -14.65
C ASP A 30 0.53 5.22 -14.22
N PRO A 31 0.31 5.55 -12.93
CA PRO A 31 0.55 6.91 -12.44
C PRO A 31 2.00 7.33 -12.67
N ASP A 32 2.96 6.40 -12.58
CA ASP A 32 4.38 6.62 -12.87
C ASP A 32 4.62 7.16 -14.29
N ASN A 33 3.89 6.69 -15.31
CA ASN A 33 4.06 7.15 -16.69
C ASN A 33 3.35 8.49 -16.94
N VAL A 34 2.22 8.75 -16.29
CA VAL A 34 1.53 10.05 -16.33
C VAL A 34 2.38 11.13 -15.65
N ALA A 35 2.87 10.84 -14.43
CA ALA A 35 3.79 11.70 -13.68
C ALA A 35 5.10 11.92 -14.44
N ALA A 36 5.68 10.89 -15.08
CA ALA A 36 6.88 11.05 -15.91
C ALA A 36 6.68 12.02 -17.07
N ARG A 37 5.50 12.00 -17.71
CA ARG A 37 5.15 12.91 -18.81
C ARG A 37 4.87 14.33 -18.34
N ALA A 38 4.36 14.52 -17.11
CA ALA A 38 4.15 15.84 -16.51
C ALA A 38 5.46 16.47 -16.00
N LEU A 39 6.37 15.67 -15.44
CA LEU A 39 7.60 16.13 -14.79
C LEU A 39 8.83 16.17 -15.72
N GLY A 40 8.78 15.52 -16.88
CA GLY A 40 9.91 15.43 -17.82
C GLY A 40 11.01 14.43 -17.41
N PHE A 41 10.89 13.79 -16.25
CA PHE A 41 11.77 12.71 -15.78
C PHE A 41 10.92 11.57 -15.21
N ARG A 42 11.38 10.32 -15.33
CA ARG A 42 10.70 9.17 -14.68
C ARG A 42 10.81 9.32 -13.16
N PRO A 43 9.70 9.44 -12.41
CA PRO A 43 9.76 9.51 -10.96
C PRO A 43 10.23 8.16 -10.42
N LYS A 44 11.03 8.19 -9.36
CA LYS A 44 11.39 6.99 -8.61
C LYS A 44 10.27 6.64 -7.64
N LYS A 45 10.03 5.35 -7.43
CA LYS A 45 9.08 4.87 -6.43
C LYS A 45 9.62 5.24 -5.06
N ILE A 46 8.83 5.99 -4.30
CA ILE A 46 9.13 6.46 -2.96
C ILE A 46 7.96 6.08 -2.05
N THR A 47 8.24 5.85 -0.77
CA THR A 47 7.24 5.61 0.27
C THR A 47 7.00 6.87 1.10
N ASP A 48 5.79 7.00 1.67
CA ASP A 48 5.49 8.10 2.59
C ASP A 48 6.37 8.08 3.86
N ASP A 49 6.88 6.90 4.25
CA ASP A 49 7.77 6.68 5.40
C ASP A 49 9.14 7.38 5.21
N GLU A 50 9.67 7.38 3.98
CA GLU A 50 10.89 8.10 3.61
C GLU A 50 10.68 9.64 3.65
N VAL A 51 9.47 10.10 3.30
CA VAL A 51 9.07 11.51 3.41
C VAL A 51 8.90 11.90 4.88
N ASP A 52 8.27 11.04 5.69
CA ASP A 52 8.05 11.27 7.12
C ASP A 52 9.38 11.33 7.88
N THR A 53 10.29 10.39 7.60
CA THR A 53 11.65 10.34 8.18
C THR A 53 12.41 11.65 7.95
N ILE A 54 12.38 12.20 6.73
CA ILE A 54 13.01 13.50 6.45
C ILE A 54 12.24 14.66 7.10
N THR A 55 10.91 14.60 7.16
CA THR A 55 10.10 15.62 7.85
C THR A 55 10.43 15.66 9.36
N ALA A 56 10.69 14.52 9.99
CA ALA A 56 11.05 14.44 11.40
C ALA A 56 12.46 14.96 11.68
N MET A 57 13.42 14.77 10.76
CA MET A 57 14.76 15.36 10.86
C MET A 57 14.80 16.86 10.54
N PHE A 58 13.97 17.31 9.60
CA PHE A 58 13.98 18.67 9.06
C PHE A 58 12.57 19.28 8.98
N PRO A 59 11.93 19.57 10.13
CA PRO A 59 10.53 20.03 10.17
C PRO A 59 10.28 21.42 9.56
N ASP A 60 11.35 22.19 9.31
CA ASP A 60 11.32 23.47 8.60
C ASP A 60 11.17 23.30 7.07
N ILE A 61 11.54 22.13 6.53
CA ILE A 61 11.49 21.85 5.08
C ILE A 61 10.11 21.31 4.70
N PRO A 62 9.39 21.94 3.74
CA PRO A 62 8.04 21.53 3.40
C PRO A 62 7.99 20.17 2.69
N ARG A 63 7.09 19.29 3.14
CA ARG A 63 6.81 17.96 2.55
C ARG A 63 6.76 17.88 1.01
N PRO A 64 6.10 18.80 0.27
CA PRO A 64 6.09 18.73 -1.20
C PRO A 64 7.50 18.90 -1.81
N ASN A 65 8.41 19.67 -1.20
CA ASN A 65 9.79 19.79 -1.67
C ASN A 65 10.60 18.53 -1.32
N ILE A 66 10.37 17.94 -0.13
CA ILE A 66 10.96 16.65 0.28
C ILE A 66 10.59 15.56 -0.72
N HIS A 67 9.29 15.36 -0.96
CA HIS A 67 8.80 14.36 -1.91
C HIS A 67 9.28 14.67 -3.35
N TYR A 68 9.33 15.93 -3.77
CA TYR A 68 9.83 16.30 -5.12
C TYR A 68 11.32 15.98 -5.31
N ASP A 69 12.15 16.25 -4.31
CA ASP A 69 13.57 15.88 -4.37
C ASP A 69 13.73 14.36 -4.30
N LEU A 70 12.96 13.66 -3.45
CA LEU A 70 12.99 12.20 -3.34
C LEU A 70 12.60 11.46 -4.62
N ILE A 71 11.57 11.88 -5.36
CA ILE A 71 11.24 11.24 -6.66
C ILE A 71 12.32 11.47 -7.72
N ARG A 72 13.23 12.44 -7.51
CA ARG A 72 14.40 12.73 -8.36
C ARG A 72 15.66 11.99 -7.86
N THR A 73 15.96 12.00 -6.56
CA THR A 73 17.15 11.35 -5.96
C THR A 73 16.95 9.84 -5.78
N GLY A 74 15.81 9.43 -5.25
CA GLY A 74 15.48 8.06 -4.84
C GLY A 74 16.32 7.54 -3.68
N ASN A 75 16.76 8.42 -2.78
CA ASN A 75 17.50 8.04 -1.58
C ASN A 75 17.39 9.12 -0.51
N VAL A 76 16.87 8.75 0.67
CA VAL A 76 16.78 9.57 1.88
C VAL A 76 18.10 10.26 2.21
N GLU A 77 19.22 9.52 2.18
CA GLU A 77 20.54 10.05 2.56
C GLU A 77 21.01 11.17 1.62
N ARG A 78 20.68 11.09 0.32
CA ARG A 78 21.05 12.14 -0.65
C ARG A 78 20.23 13.40 -0.46
N THR A 79 18.93 13.26 -0.17
CA THR A 79 18.06 14.41 0.07
C THR A 79 18.37 15.04 1.44
N SER A 80 18.65 14.24 2.47
CA SER A 80 19.16 14.69 3.78
C SER A 80 20.49 15.46 3.66
N ASN A 81 21.50 14.87 3.02
CA ASN A 81 22.79 15.53 2.80
C ASN A 81 22.65 16.83 1.98
N LYS A 82 21.78 16.86 0.96
CA LYS A 82 21.48 18.07 0.19
C LYS A 82 20.80 19.17 1.02
N ILE A 83 19.94 18.81 1.98
CA ILE A 83 19.38 19.77 2.97
C ILE A 83 20.52 20.32 3.85
N LEU A 84 21.42 19.47 4.33
CA LEU A 84 22.57 19.90 5.15
C LEU A 84 23.55 20.81 4.37
N GLU A 85 23.77 20.56 3.07
CA GLU A 85 24.63 21.40 2.21
C GLU A 85 24.04 22.78 1.89
N ARG A 86 22.72 22.89 1.69
CA ARG A 86 22.08 24.11 1.15
C ARG A 86 21.17 24.84 2.14
N GLY A 87 20.71 24.17 3.19
CA GLY A 87 19.63 24.64 4.07
C GLY A 87 18.23 24.58 3.46
N PHE A 88 18.08 24.25 2.16
CA PHE A 88 16.78 24.21 1.48
C PHE A 88 16.72 23.18 0.34
N LEU A 89 15.50 22.81 -0.05
CA LEU A 89 15.22 21.97 -1.22
C LEU A 89 14.58 22.76 -2.37
N ASP A 90 14.87 22.29 -3.58
CA ASP A 90 14.37 22.82 -4.85
C ASP A 90 12.83 22.85 -4.87
N ALA A 91 12.26 23.95 -5.38
CA ALA A 91 10.82 24.17 -5.33
C ALA A 91 10.11 23.32 -6.40
N PRO A 92 9.08 22.54 -6.05
CA PRO A 92 8.36 21.71 -7.03
C PRO A 92 7.70 22.59 -8.12
N PRO A 93 7.90 22.27 -9.41
CA PRO A 93 7.28 23.02 -10.51
C PRO A 93 5.76 22.80 -10.51
N PRO A 94 4.95 23.70 -11.13
CA PRO A 94 3.49 23.59 -11.13
C PRO A 94 2.94 22.22 -11.59
N ALA A 95 3.63 21.55 -12.52
CA ALA A 95 3.27 20.22 -12.99
C ALA A 95 3.33 19.14 -11.89
N TYR A 96 4.17 19.29 -10.87
CA TYR A 96 4.22 18.37 -9.72
C TYR A 96 2.86 18.27 -9.03
N PHE A 97 2.20 19.40 -8.77
CA PHE A 97 0.89 19.43 -8.11
C PHE A 97 -0.25 18.84 -8.97
N THR A 98 -0.04 18.72 -10.28
CA THR A 98 -0.99 18.01 -11.19
C THR A 98 -0.79 16.50 -11.19
N ALA A 99 0.43 16.02 -10.93
CA ALA A 99 0.76 14.60 -10.84
C ALA A 99 0.55 14.03 -9.43
N TYR A 100 0.85 14.85 -8.41
CA TYR A 100 0.71 14.56 -6.99
C TYR A 100 -0.24 15.60 -6.36
N PRO A 101 -1.56 15.50 -6.59
CA PRO A 101 -2.53 16.34 -5.90
C PRO A 101 -2.43 16.06 -4.40
N SER A 102 -1.97 17.06 -3.64
CA SER A 102 -1.89 16.96 -2.18
C SER A 102 -3.30 16.67 -1.65
N GLN A 103 -3.48 15.53 -0.99
CA GLN A 103 -4.76 15.24 -0.34
C GLN A 103 -5.01 16.34 0.71
N PRO A 104 -6.15 17.06 0.65
CA PRO A 104 -6.45 18.05 1.65
C PRO A 104 -6.56 17.34 3.00
N SER A 105 -5.66 17.69 3.93
CA SER A 105 -5.75 17.27 5.32
C SER A 105 -7.14 17.63 5.83
N ALA A 106 -7.97 16.61 6.10
CA ALA A 106 -9.39 16.82 6.37
C ALA A 106 -9.55 17.81 7.54
N PRO A 107 -10.27 18.94 7.35
CA PRO A 107 -10.39 19.94 8.40
C PRO A 107 -11.07 19.31 9.61
N LEU A 108 -10.47 19.54 10.79
CA LEU A 108 -11.03 19.12 12.08
C LEU A 108 -12.50 19.62 12.15
N PRO A 109 -13.48 18.74 12.45
CA PRO A 109 -14.88 19.01 12.14
C PRO A 109 -15.52 20.04 13.08
N VAL A 110 -15.34 21.32 12.76
CA VAL A 110 -16.19 22.41 13.23
C VAL A 110 -17.61 22.20 12.71
N ARG A 111 -18.51 21.78 13.61
CA ARG A 111 -19.87 21.36 13.28
C ARG A 111 -20.78 22.53 12.93
N LEU A 112 -20.84 22.91 11.65
CA LEU A 112 -22.00 23.59 11.07
C LEU A 112 -22.83 22.58 10.27
N ALA A 113 -24.16 22.61 10.44
CA ALA A 113 -25.07 21.59 9.91
C ALA A 113 -26.06 22.17 8.90
N THR A 114 -25.96 21.77 7.63
CA THR A 114 -27.00 22.05 6.62
C THR A 114 -27.15 20.89 5.60
N ALA A 115 -28.39 20.40 5.49
CA ALA A 115 -29.03 19.66 4.38
C ALA A 115 -28.20 18.73 3.44
N SER A 116 -28.43 17.43 3.64
CA SER A 116 -28.71 16.38 2.63
C SER A 116 -28.47 16.64 1.13
N GLY A 117 -27.51 15.91 0.54
CA GLY A 117 -27.46 15.59 -0.88
C GLY A 117 -27.67 14.08 -1.12
N SER A 118 -28.74 13.70 -1.83
CA SER A 118 -29.05 12.28 -2.08
C SER A 118 -28.32 11.75 -3.31
N SER A 119 -27.28 10.92 -3.11
CA SER A 119 -26.64 10.14 -4.17
C SER A 119 -26.93 8.65 -3.99
N LYS A 120 -27.43 8.02 -5.06
CA LYS A 120 -28.04 6.69 -5.05
C LYS A 120 -27.01 5.61 -4.66
N ALA A 121 -27.14 5.07 -3.45
CA ALA A 121 -26.18 4.10 -2.92
C ALA A 121 -26.11 2.83 -3.78
N LYS A 122 -24.95 2.59 -4.40
CA LYS A 122 -24.55 1.24 -4.80
C LYS A 122 -24.10 0.50 -3.54
N SER A 123 -24.65 -0.69 -3.31
CA SER A 123 -24.29 -1.56 -2.20
C SER A 123 -22.77 -1.71 -2.11
N GLN A 124 -22.19 -1.26 -1.00
CA GLN A 124 -20.76 -1.45 -0.76
C GLN A 124 -20.52 -2.95 -0.57
N GLU A 125 -19.87 -3.57 -1.56
CA GLU A 125 -19.51 -4.98 -1.50
C GLU A 125 -18.65 -5.22 -0.25
N THR A 126 -19.18 -6.02 0.67
CA THR A 126 -18.53 -6.19 1.98
C THR A 126 -17.17 -6.86 1.82
N LEU A 127 -16.25 -6.60 2.76
CA LEU A 127 -14.96 -7.29 2.76
C LEU A 127 -15.13 -8.82 2.92
N ILE A 128 -16.20 -9.27 3.58
CA ILE A 128 -16.60 -10.69 3.69
C ILE A 128 -16.97 -11.26 2.31
N SER A 129 -17.63 -10.46 1.46
CA SER A 129 -17.95 -10.79 0.07
C SER A 129 -16.68 -10.86 -0.78
N ARG A 130 -15.89 -9.78 -0.83
CA ARG A 130 -14.64 -9.70 -1.63
C ARG A 130 -13.63 -10.81 -1.34
N TYR A 131 -13.48 -11.19 -0.07
CA TYR A 131 -12.54 -12.22 0.35
C TYR A 131 -13.19 -13.60 0.53
N HIS A 132 -14.44 -13.79 0.07
CA HIS A 132 -15.20 -15.05 0.12
C HIS A 132 -15.23 -15.72 1.52
N LEU A 133 -15.16 -14.92 2.59
CA LEU A 133 -15.05 -15.40 3.98
C LEU A 133 -16.36 -15.98 4.53
N GLN A 134 -17.40 -16.01 3.72
CA GLN A 134 -18.75 -16.49 4.03
C GLN A 134 -18.73 -17.93 4.56
N THR A 135 -18.03 -18.84 3.86
CA THR A 135 -17.90 -20.25 4.24
C THR A 135 -17.24 -20.44 5.61
N ARG A 136 -16.30 -19.56 5.98
CA ARG A 136 -15.61 -19.63 7.29
C ARG A 136 -16.53 -19.28 8.44
N LEU A 137 -17.41 -18.28 8.28
CA LEU A 137 -18.43 -17.95 9.28
C LEU A 137 -19.41 -19.11 9.49
N SER A 138 -19.82 -19.78 8.41
CA SER A 138 -20.70 -20.96 8.51
C SER A 138 -20.05 -22.16 9.20
N SER A 139 -18.73 -22.36 9.04
CA SER A 139 -18.01 -23.44 9.74
C SER A 139 -17.75 -23.15 11.22
N ASP A 140 -17.51 -21.89 11.59
CA ASP A 140 -17.13 -21.49 12.96
C ASP A 140 -18.36 -21.43 13.91
N GLY A 141 -19.55 -21.23 13.36
CA GLY A 141 -20.80 -21.15 14.12
C GLY A 141 -21.47 -22.48 14.48
N SER A 142 -20.85 -23.64 14.21
CA SER A 142 -21.53 -24.95 14.28
C SER A 142 -20.67 -26.13 14.78
N SER A 143 -19.85 -25.93 15.81
CA SER A 143 -19.25 -27.07 16.53
C SER A 143 -19.17 -26.82 18.05
N SER A 144 -19.95 -27.59 18.80
CA SER A 144 -19.86 -27.70 20.26
C SER A 144 -18.58 -28.44 20.67
N SER A 145 -18.16 -28.22 21.94
CA SER A 145 -17.09 -28.95 22.64
C SER A 145 -17.11 -30.46 22.35
N PRO A 146 -15.94 -31.09 22.12
CA PRO A 146 -15.29 -31.74 23.26
C PRO A 146 -13.76 -31.61 23.34
N SER A 147 -13.26 -31.77 24.57
CA SER A 147 -11.95 -32.31 24.93
C SER A 147 -12.19 -33.51 25.88
N PRO A 148 -11.20 -34.33 26.28
CA PRO A 148 -9.83 -34.52 25.76
C PRO A 148 -9.50 -36.01 25.47
N SER A 149 -8.35 -36.29 24.82
CA SER A 149 -7.62 -37.55 25.05
C SER A 149 -6.13 -37.47 24.69
N THR A 150 -5.33 -38.13 25.52
CA THR A 150 -3.87 -38.31 25.44
C THR A 150 -3.48 -39.31 24.35
N GLU A 151 -2.24 -39.26 23.83
CA GLU A 151 -1.24 -40.36 23.88
C GLU A 151 0.04 -40.04 23.07
N ILE A 152 1.19 -40.17 23.76
CA ILE A 152 2.56 -40.59 23.38
C ILE A 152 2.88 -40.96 21.90
N ASN A 153 4.10 -40.84 21.34
CA ASN A 153 5.47 -40.44 21.78
C ASN A 153 6.29 -40.10 20.48
N SER A 154 7.58 -39.75 20.39
CA SER A 154 8.75 -39.39 21.25
C SER A 154 9.75 -38.63 20.34
N GLY A 155 10.94 -38.10 20.72
CA GLY A 155 11.67 -37.98 21.99
C GLY A 155 13.03 -37.27 21.76
N THR A 156 13.92 -37.30 22.76
CA THR A 156 15.30 -36.72 22.77
C THR A 156 15.44 -35.21 23.06
N SER A 157 15.70 -34.93 24.35
CA SER A 157 16.46 -33.77 24.85
C SER A 157 17.77 -34.34 25.43
N PRO A 158 18.92 -33.64 25.39
CA PRO A 158 19.17 -32.51 26.29
C PRO A 158 19.99 -31.36 25.59
N ALA A 159 20.42 -30.26 26.22
CA ALA A 159 20.42 -29.84 27.62
C ALA A 159 20.31 -28.30 27.76
N ALA A 160 19.97 -27.85 28.98
CA ALA A 160 20.39 -26.58 29.61
C ALA A 160 20.33 -25.26 28.80
N ALA A 161 19.24 -24.51 28.97
CA ALA A 161 19.29 -23.07 29.28
C ALA A 161 17.96 -22.60 29.88
N ASP A 162 17.99 -21.99 31.07
CA ASP A 162 16.87 -21.20 31.59
C ASP A 162 16.55 -20.03 30.65
N ASN A 163 15.27 -19.79 30.34
CA ASN A 163 14.76 -18.46 30.04
C ASN A 163 13.22 -18.45 30.08
N HIS A 164 12.65 -17.59 30.94
CA HIS A 164 11.21 -17.32 31.03
C HIS A 164 10.91 -15.95 30.40
N PRO A 165 10.16 -15.88 29.28
CA PRO A 165 9.53 -14.65 28.78
C PRO A 165 8.02 -14.71 29.07
N GLU A 166 7.51 -14.07 30.12
CA GLU A 166 7.23 -12.63 30.16
C GLU A 166 6.73 -12.07 28.82
N MET A 167 5.43 -11.75 28.76
CA MET A 167 4.77 -11.19 27.57
C MET A 167 5.09 -9.70 27.36
N LEU A 168 6.32 -9.41 26.93
CA LEU A 168 6.74 -8.06 26.56
C LEU A 168 6.44 -7.77 25.08
N PRO A 169 5.73 -6.68 24.73
CA PRO A 169 5.41 -6.28 23.35
C PRO A 169 6.62 -5.64 22.63
N GLY A 170 7.78 -6.30 22.71
CA GLY A 170 9.06 -5.89 22.13
C GLY A 170 9.95 -7.08 21.75
N GLY A 171 9.39 -8.29 21.68
CA GLY A 171 10.09 -9.48 21.17
C GLY A 171 10.55 -9.26 19.73
N LYS A 172 11.87 -9.41 19.50
CA LYS A 172 12.51 -9.15 18.20
C LYS A 172 11.88 -10.07 17.14
N ALA A 173 11.22 -9.49 16.13
CA ALA A 173 10.48 -10.25 15.14
C ALA A 173 11.44 -11.05 14.26
N LYS A 174 11.45 -12.38 14.43
CA LYS A 174 12.39 -13.27 13.73
C LYS A 174 12.03 -13.44 12.26
N TRP A 175 12.42 -12.48 11.42
CA TRP A 175 13.49 -12.70 10.42
C TRP A 175 13.31 -13.76 9.33
N GLU A 176 12.16 -14.46 9.23
CA GLU A 176 12.00 -15.71 8.47
C GLU A 176 12.66 -15.71 7.08
N ASP A 177 13.48 -16.72 6.83
CA ASP A 177 14.50 -16.72 5.78
C ASP A 177 13.95 -16.93 4.36
N SER A 178 12.79 -17.58 4.21
CA SER A 178 12.06 -17.63 2.91
C SER A 178 11.04 -16.51 2.80
N ALA A 179 10.95 -15.92 1.61
CA ALA A 179 9.94 -14.93 1.24
C ALA A 179 8.50 -15.43 1.43
N GLU A 180 8.22 -16.71 1.19
CA GLU A 180 6.87 -17.28 1.29
C GLU A 180 6.42 -17.39 2.75
N LYS A 181 7.32 -17.86 3.62
CA LYS A 181 7.09 -17.92 5.08
C LYS A 181 6.89 -16.52 5.65
N ARG A 182 7.82 -15.61 5.30
CA ARG A 182 7.78 -14.18 5.63
C ARG A 182 6.48 -13.50 5.19
N GLU A 183 5.90 -13.88 4.05
CA GLU A 183 4.59 -13.38 3.63
C GLU A 183 3.44 -14.00 4.46
N ALA A 184 3.51 -15.29 4.78
CA ALA A 184 2.53 -15.97 5.63
C ALA A 184 2.51 -15.42 7.07
N SER A 185 3.65 -15.24 7.72
CA SER A 185 3.73 -14.66 9.08
C SER A 185 3.33 -13.19 9.12
N LEU A 186 3.58 -12.41 8.05
CA LEU A 186 3.02 -11.06 7.89
C LEU A 186 1.49 -11.07 7.70
N ARG A 187 0.92 -12.04 6.98
CA ARG A 187 -0.54 -12.22 6.87
C ARG A 187 -1.16 -12.61 8.21
N GLU A 188 -0.56 -13.55 8.93
CA GLU A 188 -1.05 -14.00 10.24
C GLU A 188 -1.02 -12.85 11.26
N ARG A 189 0.10 -12.12 11.36
CA ARG A 189 0.22 -10.97 12.26
C ARG A 189 -0.81 -9.88 11.96
N LYS A 190 -1.12 -9.64 10.68
CA LYS A 190 -2.22 -8.74 10.26
C LYS A 190 -3.59 -9.28 10.66
N ALA A 191 -3.86 -10.58 10.50
CA ALA A 191 -5.12 -11.20 10.91
C ALA A 191 -5.34 -11.11 12.43
N GLN A 192 -4.32 -11.43 13.23
CA GLN A 192 -4.35 -11.28 14.69
C GLN A 192 -4.63 -9.82 15.10
N MET A 193 -3.97 -8.85 14.46
CA MET A 193 -4.18 -7.42 14.71
C MET A 193 -5.62 -6.97 14.41
N VAL A 194 -6.21 -7.40 13.28
CA VAL A 194 -7.60 -7.07 12.92
C VAL A 194 -8.60 -7.67 13.92
N LEU A 195 -8.39 -8.92 14.36
CA LEU A 195 -9.24 -9.55 15.38
C LEU A 195 -9.13 -8.83 16.74
N ALA A 196 -7.93 -8.43 17.16
CA ALA A 196 -7.73 -7.65 18.38
C ALA A 196 -8.34 -6.24 18.30
N ALA A 197 -8.21 -5.56 17.15
CA ALA A 197 -8.82 -4.26 16.90
C ALA A 197 -10.36 -4.33 16.95
N ARG A 198 -10.96 -5.35 16.33
CA ARG A 198 -12.40 -5.59 16.40
C ARG A 198 -12.89 -5.80 17.83
N LYS A 199 -12.24 -6.67 18.60
CA LYS A 199 -12.60 -6.91 20.02
C LYS A 199 -12.50 -5.64 20.87
N ARG A 200 -11.49 -4.79 20.63
CA ARG A 200 -11.37 -3.47 21.28
C ARG A 200 -12.51 -2.52 20.88
N PHE A 201 -12.90 -2.50 19.61
CA PHE A 201 -13.98 -1.63 19.13
C PHE A 201 -15.37 -2.08 19.61
N GLU A 202 -15.61 -3.39 19.73
CA GLU A 202 -16.83 -3.93 20.34
C GLU A 202 -16.90 -3.61 21.84
N ALA A 203 -15.79 -3.69 22.58
CA ALA A 203 -15.70 -3.25 23.97
C ALA A 203 -15.92 -1.73 24.14
N GLN A 204 -15.36 -0.90 23.26
CA GLN A 204 -15.60 0.55 23.26
C GLN A 204 -17.07 0.91 22.97
N GLN A 205 -17.72 0.22 22.03
CA GLN A 205 -19.16 0.41 21.78
C GLN A 205 -20.02 -0.01 22.97
N ALA A 206 -19.64 -1.07 23.70
CA ALA A 206 -20.34 -1.45 24.94
C ALA A 206 -20.19 -0.38 26.03
N GLN A 207 -18.98 0.15 26.22
CA GLN A 207 -18.69 1.24 27.17
C GLN A 207 -19.39 2.56 26.80
N ALA A 208 -19.54 2.87 25.51
CA ALA A 208 -20.22 4.07 25.02
C ALA A 208 -21.76 3.96 24.99
N LYS A 209 -22.32 2.83 25.45
CA LYS A 209 -23.77 2.55 25.51
C LYS A 209 -24.24 2.24 26.94
N ALA A 210 -23.34 2.26 27.91
CA ALA A 210 -23.61 2.16 29.35
C ALA A 210 -23.61 3.56 29.98
#